data_AF-A0A353Z572-F1
#
_entry.id   AF-A0A353Z572-F1
#
_cell.length_a   1.000
_cell.length_b   1.000
_cell.length_c   1.000
_cell.angle_alpha   90.00
_cell.angle_beta   90.00
_cell.angle_gamma   90.00
#
_symmetry.space_group_name_H-M   'P 1'
#
loop_
_entity.id
_entity.type
_entity.pdbx_description
1 polymer ?
#
loop_
_entity_poly.entity_id
_entity_poly.type
_entity_poly.pdbx_seq_one_letter_code
_entity_poly.pdbx_strand_id
1 'polypeptide(L)'
;QVLDLQSETAATRKLYGLDNPATAGYGTRCLMARRLVESGVRFVQVFPPLDPSFQPWDNHSNLKNDLRKICGYVDQPSAALITDLKMRGLLDDVIVMWTGEFGRLPITEGADGRDHNRHAFSTIMAGGGFKAGHIHGATDEFGYKSVENRVSVPDLHATILHQLGIDHTKLTFTHSGRPERLTDPDVTGARVVEELLA
;
A
#
# COMPACT_ATOMS: atom_id res chain seq x y z
N GLN A 1 21.18 15.58 -4.50
CA GLN A 1 20.81 16.21 -3.21
C GLN A 1 19.69 15.44 -2.51
N VAL A 2 18.51 15.24 -3.11
CA VAL A 2 17.35 14.56 -2.46
C VAL A 2 17.65 13.13 -1.98
N LEU A 3 18.53 12.41 -2.68
CA LEU A 3 18.91 11.03 -2.32
C LEU A 3 20.09 10.93 -1.34
N ASP A 4 20.69 12.07 -0.96
CA ASP A 4 21.73 12.07 0.05
C ASP A 4 21.11 11.98 1.44
N LEU A 5 21.35 10.85 2.10
CA LEU A 5 20.83 10.57 3.44
C LEU A 5 21.84 10.91 4.54
N GLN A 6 23.03 11.43 4.23
CA GLN A 6 24.06 11.73 5.23
C GLN A 6 23.59 12.73 6.29
N SER A 7 22.75 13.69 5.88
CA SER A 7 22.16 14.72 6.76
C SER A 7 21.08 14.22 7.72
N GLU A 8 20.61 12.97 7.59
CA GLU A 8 19.55 12.43 8.43
C GLU A 8 20.04 12.13 9.85
N THR A 9 19.27 12.56 10.85
CA THR A 9 19.64 12.43 12.27
C THR A 9 19.72 10.96 12.69
N ALA A 10 20.50 10.67 13.74
CA ALA A 10 20.56 9.32 14.31
C ALA A 10 19.18 8.80 14.74
N ALA A 11 18.32 9.68 15.28
CA ALA A 11 16.96 9.33 15.65
C ALA A 11 16.11 8.93 14.42
N THR A 12 16.19 9.69 13.32
CA THR A 12 15.50 9.34 12.07
C THR A 12 16.00 8.01 11.52
N ARG A 13 17.33 7.80 11.46
CA ARG A 13 17.91 6.54 10.98
C ARG A 13 17.43 5.34 11.81
N LYS A 14 17.37 5.49 13.13
CA LYS A 14 16.86 4.47 14.03
C LYS A 14 15.36 4.23 13.85
N LEU A 15 14.56 5.29 13.67
CA LEU A 15 13.12 5.19 13.40
C LEU A 15 12.86 4.27 12.18
N TYR A 16 13.58 4.49 11.09
CA TYR A 16 13.51 3.67 9.87
C TYR A 16 14.25 2.32 9.95
N GLY A 17 14.88 1.99 11.07
CA GLY A 17 15.58 0.72 11.27
C GLY A 17 16.82 0.56 10.41
N LEU A 18 17.57 1.65 10.16
CA LEU A 18 18.80 1.58 9.36
C LEU A 18 19.99 0.95 10.09
N ASP A 19 19.89 0.77 11.41
CA ASP A 19 20.83 0.09 12.28
C ASP A 19 20.63 -1.44 12.33
N ASN A 20 19.53 -1.95 11.77
CA ASN A 20 19.24 -3.37 11.66
C ASN A 20 19.42 -3.85 10.20
N PRO A 21 20.31 -4.82 9.93
CA PRO A 21 20.54 -5.34 8.57
C PRO A 21 19.29 -5.84 7.85
N ALA A 22 18.30 -6.37 8.58
CA ALA A 22 17.06 -6.88 8.01
C ALA A 22 16.18 -5.75 7.43
N THR A 23 16.10 -4.62 8.11
CA THR A 23 15.24 -3.48 7.73
C THR A 23 15.98 -2.43 6.93
N ALA A 24 17.31 -2.31 7.06
CA ALA A 24 18.09 -1.21 6.50
C ALA A 24 17.88 -1.00 4.99
N GLY A 25 17.77 -2.08 4.21
CA GLY A 25 17.53 -2.00 2.78
C GLY A 25 16.16 -1.38 2.43
N TYR A 26 15.08 -1.84 3.07
CA TYR A 26 13.74 -1.29 2.83
C TYR A 26 13.57 0.09 3.50
N GLY A 27 14.08 0.27 4.70
CA GLY A 27 14.04 1.56 5.40
C GLY A 27 14.79 2.67 4.70
N THR A 28 15.90 2.37 4.03
CA THR A 28 16.58 3.34 3.16
C THR A 28 15.65 3.82 2.04
N ARG A 29 14.89 2.91 1.42
CA ARG A 29 13.93 3.24 0.37
C ARG A 29 12.75 4.06 0.90
N CYS A 30 12.20 3.69 2.06
CA CYS A 30 11.14 4.47 2.71
C CYS A 30 11.62 5.89 3.10
N LEU A 31 12.84 6.01 3.60
CA LEU A 31 13.43 7.32 3.94
C LEU A 31 13.65 8.18 2.70
N MET A 32 14.16 7.59 1.61
CA MET A 32 14.23 8.25 0.30
C MET A 32 12.85 8.69 -0.19
N ALA A 33 11.83 7.85 -0.03
CA ALA A 33 10.46 8.18 -0.43
C ALA A 33 9.94 9.41 0.34
N ARG A 34 10.19 9.49 1.64
CA ARG A 34 9.88 10.69 2.42
C ARG A 34 10.57 11.93 1.85
N ARG A 35 11.87 11.86 1.53
CA ARG A 35 12.61 13.02 0.96
C ARG A 35 12.09 13.41 -0.41
N LEU A 36 11.70 12.44 -1.24
CA LEU A 36 11.09 12.69 -2.54
C LEU A 36 9.75 13.43 -2.39
N VAL A 37 8.89 12.97 -1.46
CA VAL A 37 7.63 13.63 -1.13
C VAL A 37 7.86 15.06 -0.64
N GLU A 38 8.79 15.27 0.28
CA GLU A 38 9.19 16.62 0.75
C GLU A 38 9.67 17.54 -0.37
N SER A 39 10.29 16.96 -1.41
CA SER A 39 10.80 17.69 -2.56
C SER A 39 9.74 17.91 -3.65
N GLY A 40 8.48 17.55 -3.39
CA GLY A 40 7.35 17.77 -4.30
C GLY A 40 7.15 16.67 -5.36
N VAL A 41 7.75 15.49 -5.19
CA VAL A 41 7.46 14.34 -6.08
C VAL A 41 6.04 13.84 -5.83
N ARG A 42 5.23 13.80 -6.90
CA ARG A 42 3.77 13.55 -6.83
C ARG A 42 3.38 12.09 -6.66
N PHE A 43 4.26 11.17 -7.02
CA PHE A 43 4.00 9.73 -6.93
C PHE A 43 5.30 8.99 -6.65
N VAL A 44 5.31 8.19 -5.60
CA VAL A 44 6.46 7.38 -5.19
C VAL A 44 5.98 5.98 -4.88
N GLN A 45 6.60 4.99 -5.51
CA GLN A 45 6.33 3.58 -5.22
C GLN A 45 7.56 2.97 -4.54
N VAL A 46 7.32 2.24 -3.46
CA VAL A 46 8.38 1.61 -2.67
C VAL A 46 8.11 0.12 -2.57
N PHE A 47 9.06 -0.68 -3.04
CA PHE A 47 9.02 -2.13 -2.91
C PHE A 47 10.02 -2.62 -1.87
N PRO A 48 9.71 -3.71 -1.14
CA PRO A 48 10.74 -4.46 -0.44
C PRO A 48 11.81 -4.98 -1.41
N PRO A 49 12.95 -5.51 -0.93
CA PRO A 49 13.91 -6.19 -1.79
C PRO A 49 13.19 -7.22 -2.68
N LEU A 50 13.26 -7.02 -4.00
CA LEU A 50 12.68 -7.91 -4.99
C LEU A 50 13.79 -8.79 -5.58
N ASP A 51 13.50 -10.06 -5.77
CA ASP A 51 14.25 -10.92 -6.67
C ASP A 51 13.60 -10.79 -8.06
N PRO A 52 14.36 -10.65 -9.16
CA PRO A 52 13.79 -10.55 -10.51
C PRO A 52 12.84 -11.70 -10.90
N SER A 53 12.97 -12.87 -10.25
CA SER A 53 12.15 -14.05 -10.50
C SER A 53 11.14 -14.34 -9.39
N PHE A 54 11.06 -13.50 -8.35
CA PHE A 54 10.20 -13.80 -7.19
C PHE A 54 9.67 -12.57 -6.47
N GLN A 55 8.35 -12.55 -6.26
CA GLN A 55 7.68 -11.58 -5.40
C GLN A 55 7.72 -12.08 -3.94
N PRO A 56 8.33 -11.36 -2.99
CA PRO A 56 8.58 -11.90 -1.64
C PRO A 56 7.32 -12.14 -0.80
N TRP A 57 6.17 -11.61 -1.22
CA TRP A 57 4.86 -11.83 -0.59
C TRP A 57 4.04 -12.96 -1.23
N ASP A 58 4.52 -13.56 -2.34
CA ASP A 58 3.82 -14.58 -3.12
C ASP A 58 4.22 -16.00 -2.67
N ASN A 59 3.92 -16.34 -1.41
CA ASN A 59 4.40 -17.58 -0.79
C ASN A 59 3.47 -18.77 -1.06
N HIS A 60 3.74 -19.51 -2.15
CA HIS A 60 3.11 -20.81 -2.49
C HIS A 60 3.75 -22.02 -1.78
N SER A 61 4.82 -21.79 -1.02
CA SER A 61 5.47 -22.77 -0.13
C SER A 61 6.22 -22.03 0.98
N ASN A 62 6.66 -22.75 2.02
CA ASN A 62 7.49 -22.23 3.11
C ASN A 62 6.94 -20.94 3.77
N LEU A 63 5.62 -20.75 3.75
CA LEU A 63 4.95 -19.50 4.13
C LEU A 63 5.38 -19.04 5.52
N LYS A 64 5.45 -19.97 6.48
CA LYS A 64 5.74 -19.64 7.88
C LYS A 64 7.06 -18.89 8.04
N ASN A 65 8.08 -19.25 7.26
CA ASN A 65 9.40 -18.64 7.36
C ASN A 65 9.48 -17.40 6.46
N ASP A 66 9.01 -17.50 5.23
CA ASP A 66 9.13 -16.41 4.26
C ASP A 66 8.24 -15.23 4.61
N LEU A 67 7.01 -15.47 5.09
CA LEU A 67 6.12 -14.41 5.57
C LEU A 67 6.73 -13.66 6.76
N ARG A 68 7.31 -14.38 7.73
CA ARG A 68 7.96 -13.74 8.89
C ARG A 68 9.17 -12.91 8.47
N LYS A 69 9.94 -13.42 7.52
CA LYS A 69 11.10 -12.74 6.97
C LYS A 69 10.69 -11.43 6.29
N ILE A 70 9.71 -11.47 5.38
CA ILE A 70 9.25 -10.26 4.68
C ILE A 70 8.57 -9.27 5.62
N CYS A 71 7.73 -9.73 6.56
CA CYS A 71 7.16 -8.86 7.59
C CYS A 71 8.25 -8.17 8.42
N GLY A 72 9.29 -8.90 8.81
CA GLY A 72 10.44 -8.34 9.53
C GLY A 72 11.23 -7.29 8.75
N TYR A 73 11.12 -7.26 7.42
CA TYR A 73 11.75 -6.23 6.58
C TYR A 73 10.90 -4.96 6.49
N VAL A 74 9.58 -5.11 6.43
CA VAL A 74 8.68 -4.01 6.04
C VAL A 74 7.96 -3.35 7.19
N ASP A 75 7.75 -4.03 8.32
CA ASP A 75 6.91 -3.57 9.42
C ASP A 75 7.38 -2.22 9.99
N GLN A 76 8.56 -2.20 10.61
CA GLN A 76 9.13 -0.97 11.20
C GLN A 76 9.29 0.16 10.16
N PRO A 77 9.88 -0.05 8.97
CA PRO A 77 10.09 1.08 8.07
C PRO A 77 8.82 1.63 7.40
N SER A 78 7.78 0.80 7.21
CA SER A 78 6.47 1.28 6.75
C SER A 78 5.82 2.18 7.80
N ALA A 79 5.84 1.75 9.07
CA ALA A 79 5.34 2.55 10.18
C ALA A 79 6.15 3.84 10.36
N ALA A 80 7.47 3.79 10.17
CA ALA A 80 8.36 4.95 10.21
C ALA A 80 7.99 5.99 9.17
N LEU A 81 7.68 5.57 7.93
CA LEU A 81 7.29 6.50 6.86
C LEU A 81 6.03 7.28 7.22
N ILE A 82 4.98 6.59 7.66
CA ILE A 82 3.72 7.23 8.07
C ILE A 82 3.97 8.18 9.26
N THR A 83 4.76 7.73 10.24
CA THR A 83 5.09 8.51 11.44
C THR A 83 5.88 9.77 11.11
N ASP A 84 6.92 9.66 10.28
CA ASP A 84 7.78 10.79 9.89
C ASP A 84 7.01 11.80 9.02
N LEU A 85 6.18 11.33 8.08
CA LEU A 85 5.27 12.20 7.32
C LEU A 85 4.30 12.96 8.24
N LYS A 86 3.76 12.30 9.27
CA LYS A 86 2.89 12.95 10.27
C LYS A 86 3.64 14.01 11.06
N MET A 87 4.83 13.69 11.57
CA MET A 87 5.65 14.62 12.36
C MET A 87 6.02 15.88 11.57
N ARG A 88 6.07 15.78 10.24
CA ARG A 88 6.37 16.86 9.32
C ARG A 88 5.15 17.64 8.82
N GLY A 89 3.95 17.25 9.24
CA GLY A 89 2.70 17.84 8.77
C GLY A 89 2.37 17.53 7.31
N LEU A 90 2.98 16.50 6.72
CA LEU A 90 2.79 16.15 5.30
C LEU A 90 1.61 15.21 5.08
N LEU A 91 1.15 14.49 6.11
CA LEU A 91 0.01 13.56 5.94
C LEU A 91 -1.29 14.27 5.59
N ASP A 92 -1.42 15.58 5.79
CA ASP A 92 -2.64 16.29 5.38
C ASP A 92 -2.77 16.35 3.84
N ASP A 93 -1.64 16.39 3.12
CA ASP A 93 -1.58 16.53 1.66
C ASP A 93 -1.05 15.27 0.94
N VAL A 94 -0.70 14.21 1.68
CA VAL A 94 -0.09 12.98 1.13
C VAL A 94 -0.92 11.77 1.50
N ILE A 95 -1.32 11.01 0.48
CA ILE A 95 -1.92 9.68 0.66
C ILE A 95 -0.80 8.64 0.68
N VAL A 96 -0.70 7.89 1.78
CA VAL A 96 0.13 6.69 1.88
C VAL A 96 -0.77 5.47 1.76
N MET A 97 -0.51 4.64 0.75
CA MET A 97 -1.16 3.34 0.57
C MET A 97 -0.12 2.23 0.76
N TRP A 98 -0.34 1.36 1.75
CA TRP A 98 0.41 0.12 1.92
C TRP A 98 -0.49 -1.05 1.56
N THR A 99 -0.18 -1.71 0.45
CA THR A 99 -1.01 -2.77 -0.14
C THR A 99 -0.16 -3.84 -0.81
N GLY A 100 -0.75 -5.02 -0.98
CA GLY A 100 -0.28 -6.06 -1.90
C GLY A 100 -1.07 -6.08 -3.21
N GLU A 101 -0.90 -7.15 -3.98
CA GLU A 101 -1.61 -7.37 -5.25
C GLU A 101 -2.98 -8.04 -5.05
N PHE A 102 -3.03 -9.10 -4.24
CA PHE A 102 -4.21 -9.88 -3.88
C PHE A 102 -4.03 -10.52 -2.49
N GLY A 103 -5.10 -11.10 -1.95
CA GLY A 103 -5.02 -11.78 -0.65
C GLY A 103 -4.41 -13.17 -0.76
N ARG A 104 -4.23 -13.83 0.38
CA ARG A 104 -3.93 -15.28 0.44
C ARG A 104 -5.11 -16.00 1.05
N LEU A 105 -5.43 -17.18 0.53
CA LEU A 105 -6.54 -17.97 1.05
C LEU A 105 -6.29 -18.34 2.52
N PRO A 106 -7.33 -18.59 3.32
CA PRO A 106 -7.17 -19.09 4.68
C PRO A 106 -6.86 -20.60 4.73
N ILE A 107 -6.67 -21.24 3.57
CA ILE A 107 -6.37 -22.66 3.42
C ILE A 107 -5.00 -22.86 2.78
N THR A 108 -4.41 -24.02 3.02
CA THR A 108 -3.11 -24.39 2.46
C THR A 108 -3.24 -24.81 1.01
N GLU A 109 -2.26 -24.40 0.21
CA GLU A 109 -2.00 -25.00 -1.09
C GLU A 109 -0.85 -26.00 -0.93
N GLY A 110 -1.13 -27.27 -1.21
CA GLY A 110 -0.16 -28.33 -1.00
C GLY A 110 0.22 -28.50 0.48
N ALA A 111 1.50 -28.30 0.81
CA ALA A 111 2.05 -28.60 2.13
C ALA A 111 2.02 -27.39 3.09
N ASP A 112 2.72 -26.31 2.74
CA ASP A 112 2.99 -25.21 3.68
C ASP A 112 2.94 -23.81 3.02
N GLY A 113 2.27 -23.70 1.87
CA GLY A 113 1.93 -22.45 1.21
C GLY A 113 0.43 -22.17 1.22
N ARG A 114 0.00 -21.08 0.55
CA ARG A 114 -1.43 -20.77 0.32
C ARG A 114 -1.59 -20.20 -1.07
N ASP A 115 -2.70 -20.48 -1.75
CA ASP A 115 -2.99 -19.92 -3.08
C ASP A 115 -3.59 -18.49 -2.98
N HIS A 116 -3.77 -17.85 -4.14
CA HIS A 116 -4.28 -16.50 -4.30
C HIS A 116 -5.74 -16.37 -3.85
N ASN A 117 -6.05 -15.32 -3.09
CA ASN A 117 -7.40 -14.97 -2.70
C ASN A 117 -7.87 -13.69 -3.41
N ARG A 118 -8.65 -13.88 -4.48
CA ARG A 118 -9.33 -12.79 -5.18
C ARG A 118 -10.56 -12.24 -4.45
N HIS A 119 -11.02 -12.90 -3.40
CA HIS A 119 -12.28 -12.58 -2.72
C HIS A 119 -12.10 -11.61 -1.55
N ALA A 120 -10.89 -11.46 -1.03
CA ALA A 120 -10.56 -10.54 0.05
C ALA A 120 -9.06 -10.27 0.12
N PHE A 121 -8.69 -9.03 0.46
CA PHE A 121 -7.37 -8.65 0.96
C PHE A 121 -7.50 -7.38 1.81
N SER A 122 -6.43 -7.02 2.51
CA SER A 122 -6.38 -5.81 3.34
C SER A 122 -5.39 -4.80 2.75
N THR A 123 -5.73 -3.53 2.90
CA THR A 123 -4.89 -2.38 2.57
C THR A 123 -4.87 -1.42 3.75
N ILE A 124 -3.78 -0.67 3.90
CA ILE A 124 -3.67 0.41 4.88
C ILE A 124 -3.60 1.73 4.11
N MET A 125 -4.48 2.66 4.49
CA MET A 125 -4.50 4.03 3.99
C MET A 125 -4.15 4.98 5.13
N ALA A 126 -3.33 5.99 4.87
CA ALA A 126 -3.02 7.05 5.81
C ALA A 126 -2.86 8.40 5.12
N GLY A 127 -3.35 9.47 5.75
CA GLY A 127 -3.25 10.84 5.25
C GLY A 127 -4.20 11.14 4.08
N GLY A 128 -4.02 12.32 3.48
CA GLY A 128 -4.75 12.80 2.30
C GLY A 128 -6.27 12.75 2.46
N GLY A 129 -6.77 13.13 3.64
CA GLY A 129 -8.20 13.23 3.97
C GLY A 129 -8.95 11.91 4.20
N PHE A 130 -8.25 10.77 4.34
CA PHE A 130 -8.87 9.53 4.81
C PHE A 130 -9.10 9.55 6.34
N LYS A 131 -10.16 8.89 6.83
CA LYS A 131 -10.47 8.81 8.27
C LYS A 131 -9.34 8.16 9.07
N ALA A 132 -8.85 8.86 10.09
CA ALA A 132 -7.87 8.32 11.02
C ALA A 132 -8.51 7.35 12.03
N GLY A 133 -7.79 6.27 12.38
CA GLY A 133 -8.26 5.30 13.39
C GLY A 133 -9.50 4.51 12.97
N HIS A 134 -9.79 4.44 11.67
CA HIS A 134 -10.97 3.78 11.12
C HIS A 134 -10.62 2.39 10.55
N ILE A 135 -11.46 1.41 10.85
CA ILE A 135 -11.44 0.08 10.22
C ILE A 135 -12.69 -0.02 9.36
N HIS A 136 -12.50 -0.38 8.08
CA HIS A 136 -13.59 -0.46 7.13
C HIS A 136 -13.75 -1.89 6.60
N GLY A 137 -14.96 -2.42 6.74
CA GLY A 137 -15.34 -3.75 6.27
C GLY A 137 -14.74 -4.90 7.06
N ALA A 138 -15.16 -6.11 6.71
CA ALA A 138 -14.71 -7.34 7.34
C ALA A 138 -14.83 -8.53 6.38
N THR A 139 -14.05 -9.57 6.63
CA THR A 139 -14.21 -10.88 6.00
C THR A 139 -15.21 -11.74 6.75
N ASP A 140 -15.64 -12.85 6.14
CA ASP A 140 -16.29 -13.91 6.91
C ASP A 140 -15.36 -14.45 8.02
N GLU A 141 -15.94 -15.25 8.91
CA GLU A 141 -15.26 -15.84 10.08
C GLU A 141 -14.00 -16.66 9.70
N PHE A 142 -13.97 -17.19 8.47
CA PHE A 142 -12.84 -17.96 7.97
C PHE A 142 -11.76 -17.11 7.31
N GLY A 143 -12.03 -15.83 7.01
CA GLY A 143 -11.12 -14.99 6.23
C GLY A 143 -11.14 -15.28 4.73
N TYR A 144 -12.18 -15.95 4.22
CA TYR A 144 -12.25 -16.39 2.83
C TYR A 144 -12.67 -15.26 1.89
N LYS A 145 -13.69 -14.48 2.23
CA LYS A 145 -14.20 -13.36 1.39
C LYS A 145 -14.63 -12.17 2.22
N SER A 146 -14.60 -10.97 1.63
CA SER A 146 -15.16 -9.77 2.24
C SER A 146 -16.70 -9.86 2.25
N VAL A 147 -17.32 -9.62 3.40
CA VAL A 147 -18.78 -9.74 3.59
C VAL A 147 -19.42 -8.48 4.15
N GLU A 148 -18.67 -7.63 4.84
CA GLU A 148 -19.15 -6.37 5.41
C GLU A 148 -18.47 -5.19 4.71
N ASN A 149 -19.24 -4.13 4.43
CA ASN A 149 -18.79 -2.85 3.84
C ASN A 149 -17.70 -3.04 2.78
N ARG A 150 -18.04 -3.83 1.77
CA ARG A 150 -17.09 -4.28 0.74
C ARG A 150 -16.68 -3.10 -0.14
N VAL A 151 -15.38 -2.92 -0.30
CA VAL A 151 -14.78 -1.96 -1.24
C VAL A 151 -14.16 -2.75 -2.38
N SER A 152 -14.60 -2.50 -3.60
CA SER A 152 -13.97 -3.09 -4.79
C SER A 152 -12.68 -2.34 -5.14
N VAL A 153 -11.78 -2.97 -5.91
CA VAL A 153 -10.56 -2.29 -6.40
C VAL A 153 -10.90 -1.03 -7.23
N PRO A 154 -11.91 -1.05 -8.13
CA PRO A 154 -12.37 0.16 -8.81
C PRO A 154 -12.89 1.26 -7.87
N ASP A 155 -13.65 0.91 -6.83
CA ASP A 155 -14.16 1.88 -5.83
C ASP A 155 -13.00 2.53 -5.04
N LEU A 156 -12.00 1.73 -4.64
CA LEU A 156 -10.82 2.24 -3.96
C LEU A 156 -10.07 3.25 -4.84
N HIS A 157 -9.86 2.92 -6.11
CA HIS A 157 -9.20 3.84 -7.05
C HIS A 157 -10.04 5.09 -7.34
N ALA A 158 -11.37 4.97 -7.45
CA ALA A 158 -12.27 6.12 -7.58
C ALA A 158 -12.14 7.05 -6.37
N THR A 159 -12.06 6.47 -5.16
CA THR A 159 -11.89 7.22 -3.90
C THR A 159 -10.52 7.90 -3.81
N ILE A 160 -9.45 7.23 -4.21
CA ILE A 160 -8.10 7.83 -4.26
C ILE A 160 -8.06 8.98 -5.27
N LEU A 161 -8.60 8.79 -6.48
CA LEU A 161 -8.66 9.84 -7.50
C LEU A 161 -9.47 11.05 -7.01
N HIS A 162 -10.59 10.82 -6.31
CA HIS A 162 -11.38 11.87 -5.70
C HIS A 162 -10.55 12.71 -4.71
N GLN A 163 -9.78 12.07 -3.81
CA GLN A 163 -8.89 12.77 -2.88
C GLN A 163 -7.74 13.51 -3.57
N LEU A 164 -7.34 13.06 -4.76
CA LEU A 164 -6.38 13.78 -5.61
C LEU A 164 -7.02 14.92 -6.42
N GLY A 165 -8.31 15.20 -6.24
CA GLY A 165 -9.05 16.22 -6.98
C GLY A 165 -9.37 15.86 -8.43
N ILE A 166 -9.33 14.57 -8.77
CA ILE A 166 -9.54 14.04 -10.12
C ILE A 166 -10.90 13.34 -10.20
N ASP A 167 -11.75 13.79 -11.13
CA ASP A 167 -12.99 13.11 -11.46
C ASP A 167 -12.69 11.82 -12.24
N HIS A 168 -12.78 10.68 -11.56
CA HIS A 168 -12.51 9.37 -12.13
C HIS A 168 -13.42 9.01 -13.31
N THR A 169 -14.60 9.62 -13.42
CA THR A 169 -15.52 9.39 -14.55
C THR A 169 -15.09 10.09 -15.82
N LYS A 170 -14.23 11.12 -15.70
CA LYS A 170 -13.73 11.94 -16.82
C LYS A 170 -12.29 11.61 -17.20
N LEU A 171 -11.53 10.94 -16.32
CA LEU A 171 -10.15 10.53 -16.57
C LEU A 171 -10.09 9.42 -17.63
N THR A 172 -9.97 9.82 -18.89
CA THR A 172 -9.88 8.93 -20.04
C THR A 172 -8.47 8.91 -20.63
N PHE A 173 -8.01 7.75 -21.07
CA PHE A 173 -6.75 7.58 -21.81
C PHE A 173 -6.98 6.68 -23.03
N THR A 174 -6.34 7.00 -24.15
CA THR A 174 -6.41 6.15 -25.34
C THR A 174 -5.50 4.95 -25.13
N HIS A 175 -6.08 3.76 -25.04
CA HIS A 175 -5.36 2.50 -24.94
C HIS A 175 -5.90 1.51 -25.97
N SER A 176 -5.01 0.88 -26.72
CA SER A 176 -5.37 -0.08 -27.78
C SER A 176 -6.46 0.42 -28.74
N GLY A 177 -6.45 1.73 -29.06
CA GLY A 177 -7.36 2.35 -30.03
C GLY A 177 -8.74 2.75 -29.48
N ARG A 178 -9.01 2.62 -28.17
CA ARG A 178 -10.25 3.06 -27.54
C ARG A 178 -9.99 3.95 -26.32
N PRO A 179 -10.91 4.87 -25.97
CA PRO A 179 -10.84 5.56 -24.69
C PRO A 179 -11.14 4.57 -23.56
N GLU A 180 -10.22 4.42 -22.63
CA GLU A 180 -10.38 3.64 -21.41
C GLU A 180 -10.36 4.56 -20.18
N ARG A 181 -11.04 4.14 -19.12
CA ARG A 181 -11.05 4.81 -17.81
C ARG A 181 -10.50 3.84 -16.78
N LEU A 182 -9.64 4.32 -15.88
CA LEU A 182 -8.94 3.46 -14.90
C LEU A 182 -9.92 2.63 -14.06
N THR A 183 -11.03 3.22 -13.64
CA THR A 183 -12.04 2.55 -12.82
C THR A 183 -13.16 1.92 -13.66
N ASP A 184 -13.22 2.22 -14.96
CA ASP A 184 -14.28 1.81 -15.90
C ASP A 184 -15.70 1.81 -15.29
N PRO A 185 -16.22 2.98 -14.85
CA PRO A 185 -17.41 3.03 -14.00
C PRO A 185 -18.68 2.50 -14.69
N ASP A 186 -18.74 2.52 -16.02
CA ASP A 186 -19.88 1.99 -16.79
C ASP A 186 -19.95 0.46 -16.71
N VAL A 187 -18.82 -0.21 -16.48
CA VAL A 187 -18.71 -1.67 -16.37
C VAL A 187 -18.66 -2.10 -14.91
N THR A 188 -17.87 -1.41 -14.09
CA THR A 188 -17.60 -1.81 -12.69
C THR A 188 -18.63 -1.27 -11.72
N GLY A 189 -19.36 -0.20 -12.08
CA GLY A 189 -20.20 0.56 -11.17
C GLY A 189 -19.40 1.35 -10.13
N ALA A 190 -18.11 1.60 -10.39
CA ALA A 190 -17.21 2.24 -9.44
C ALA A 190 -17.78 3.55 -8.90
N ARG A 191 -17.74 3.70 -7.57
CA ARG A 191 -18.16 4.90 -6.86
C ARG A 191 -17.10 5.33 -5.84
N VAL A 192 -17.15 6.61 -5.48
CA VAL A 192 -16.40 7.11 -4.32
C VAL A 192 -17.01 6.52 -3.05
N VAL A 193 -16.16 5.96 -2.19
CA VAL A 193 -16.55 5.40 -0.90
C VAL A 193 -16.37 6.48 0.17
N GLU A 194 -17.40 7.33 0.31
CA GLU A 194 -17.40 8.45 1.26
C GLU A 194 -17.19 8.00 2.71
N GLU A 195 -17.56 6.77 3.03
CA GLU A 195 -17.38 6.18 4.36
C GLU A 195 -15.91 6.10 4.78
N LEU A 196 -14.97 6.16 3.82
CA LEU A 196 -13.51 6.17 4.06
C LEU A 196 -12.94 7.58 4.34
N LEU A 197 -13.68 8.65 4.06
CA LEU A 197 -13.18 10.04 4.02
C LEU A 197 -13.57 10.85 5.26
N ALA A 198 -12.69 11.74 5.72
CA ALA A 198 -12.83 12.52 6.96
C ALA A 198 -13.81 13.70 6.86
#